data_AF-A0A068RG52-F1
#
_entry.id   AF-A0A068RG52-F1
#
_cell.length_a   1.000
_cell.length_b   1.000
_cell.length_c   1.000
_cell.angle_alpha   90.00
_cell.angle_beta   90.00
_cell.angle_gamma   90.00
#
_symmetry.space_group_name_H-M   'P 1'
#
loop_
_entity.id
_entity.type
_entity.pdbx_description
1 polymer ?
#
loop_
_entity_poly.entity_id
_entity_poly.type
_entity_poly.pdbx_seq_one_letter_code
_entity_poly.pdbx_strand_id
1 'polypeptide(L)'
;MAPFFQALPCILAAIAIVQASSLRGINPERQHLYQPKNGQWECLDHSKTISATAINDDYCDCPDGSDEPGTSACPNSMFYCENKGHIPAYIKSWAVDDGVCDEACCDGSDEISGLVQCPNVCDKVAAEHAQMQAALRKIQTEGATAKSKLIQEAEEVVRGWQDEKSKLEDNLAIQKAELLRRQQEIDAIEKSAKSSSSKSKGSKKACPPCNAALLSEHIRTLEDEIESLTTILKTMKRDHNHNFHDLAVKAAIGGYDEFIEGYDELKAEIDKDLVSEEDYTFENADEEVEEEEVEIDDPVEKAGKVAGMHPWLEKIVAVIPPKWRHFVTQEETKDPVDHKTNPALEAARKAYNDVNNEIQSLERNLQTINDDLGKDYGEKHEWLKLKDTCVEKNEGEYTYSVCLFGNAYQKSNKDGARVNLGRFDQFLGDEHKEQIYNRGTKCWNGPERSVHAKFECGGETEIVEVTEPEKCEYRYRLKTPAVCPLPDELKQEGKSRPVHEEL
;
A
#
# COMPACT_ATOMS: atom_id res chain seq x y z
N MET A 1 4.15 -31.07 -95.29
CA MET A 1 5.53 -31.58 -95.20
C MET A 1 6.34 -30.61 -94.36
N ALA A 2 7.06 -31.15 -93.37
CA ALA A 2 8.09 -30.55 -92.51
C ALA A 2 7.66 -29.52 -91.42
N PRO A 3 8.03 -29.77 -90.14
CA PRO A 3 7.82 -28.88 -89.00
C PRO A 3 9.06 -28.00 -88.72
N PHE A 4 8.88 -26.83 -88.10
CA PHE A 4 9.96 -26.05 -87.49
C PHE A 4 9.75 -25.99 -85.98
N PHE A 5 10.28 -27.02 -85.31
CA PHE A 5 10.70 -26.95 -83.91
C PHE A 5 12.17 -26.47 -83.88
N GLN A 6 12.59 -25.93 -82.73
CA GLN A 6 13.97 -25.59 -82.32
C GLN A 6 14.45 -24.16 -82.55
N ALA A 7 14.07 -23.27 -81.63
CA ALA A 7 14.96 -22.20 -81.15
C ALA A 7 14.61 -21.84 -79.69
N LEU A 8 14.65 -22.83 -78.78
CA LEU A 8 14.46 -22.59 -77.34
C LEU A 8 15.11 -23.66 -76.43
N PRO A 9 16.40 -24.03 -76.61
CA PRO A 9 17.12 -24.69 -75.51
C PRO A 9 18.53 -24.12 -75.26
N CYS A 10 18.73 -22.79 -75.38
CA CYS A 10 20.03 -22.18 -75.04
C CYS A 10 19.98 -21.03 -74.02
N ILE A 11 18.79 -20.59 -73.59
CA ILE A 11 18.69 -19.52 -72.57
C ILE A 11 18.35 -20.08 -71.17
N LEU A 12 17.91 -21.33 -71.06
CA LEU A 12 17.61 -21.99 -69.77
C LEU A 12 18.74 -22.88 -69.23
N ALA A 13 19.87 -22.99 -69.93
CA ALA A 13 21.04 -23.75 -69.47
C ALA A 13 22.15 -22.88 -68.82
N ALA A 14 21.94 -21.55 -68.73
CA ALA A 14 22.88 -20.62 -68.09
C ALA A 14 22.41 -20.11 -66.71
N ILE A 15 21.34 -20.69 -66.16
CA ILE A 15 21.02 -20.61 -64.72
C ILE A 15 21.32 -21.98 -64.10
N ALA A 16 22.49 -22.52 -64.43
CA ALA A 16 23.12 -23.55 -63.63
C ALA A 16 23.73 -22.84 -62.42
N ILE A 17 22.92 -22.71 -61.37
CA ILE A 17 23.28 -22.94 -59.96
C ILE A 17 24.77 -22.68 -59.67
N VAL A 18 25.15 -21.42 -59.44
CA VAL A 18 26.25 -21.14 -58.52
C VAL A 18 25.62 -21.25 -57.13
N GLN A 19 25.48 -22.48 -56.64
CA GLN A 19 25.50 -22.67 -55.19
C GLN A 19 26.92 -22.29 -54.78
N ALA A 20 27.10 -21.06 -54.31
CA ALA A 20 28.26 -20.74 -53.52
C ALA A 20 28.26 -21.76 -52.37
N SER A 21 29.25 -22.64 -52.36
CA SER A 21 29.44 -23.62 -51.29
C SER A 21 29.54 -22.85 -49.97
N SER A 22 28.60 -23.08 -49.06
CA SER A 22 28.65 -22.51 -47.71
C SER A 22 29.97 -22.93 -47.05
N LEU A 23 30.73 -21.97 -46.56
CA LEU A 23 31.98 -22.26 -45.86
C LEU A 23 31.69 -22.87 -44.49
N ARG A 24 32.48 -23.89 -44.14
CA ARG A 24 32.40 -24.58 -42.84
C ARG A 24 32.73 -23.60 -41.70
N GLY A 25 32.04 -23.75 -40.57
CA GLY A 25 32.33 -23.01 -39.34
C GLY A 25 31.82 -21.56 -39.32
N ILE A 26 30.98 -21.16 -40.28
CA ILE A 26 30.45 -19.79 -40.38
C ILE A 26 28.92 -19.79 -40.30
N ASN A 27 28.38 -18.92 -39.45
CA ASN A 27 26.94 -18.67 -39.39
C ASN A 27 26.39 -18.32 -40.79
N PRO A 28 25.30 -18.97 -41.25
CA PRO A 28 24.66 -18.68 -42.54
C PRO A 28 24.45 -17.20 -42.84
N GLU A 29 24.14 -16.38 -41.83
CA GLU A 29 23.94 -14.93 -42.00
C GLU A 29 25.24 -14.18 -42.32
N ARG A 30 26.40 -14.71 -41.89
CA ARG A 30 27.75 -14.11 -42.09
C ARG A 30 28.49 -14.64 -43.31
N GLN A 31 27.95 -15.65 -44.01
CA GLN A 31 28.54 -16.25 -45.22
C GLN A 31 28.86 -15.20 -46.30
N HIS A 32 28.09 -14.10 -46.37
CA HIS A 32 28.30 -13.04 -47.34
C HIS A 32 29.62 -12.26 -47.14
N LEU A 33 30.19 -12.25 -45.93
CA LEU A 33 31.45 -11.58 -45.61
C LEU A 33 32.66 -12.27 -46.24
N TYR A 34 32.51 -13.55 -46.61
CA TYR A 34 33.58 -14.40 -47.11
C TYR A 34 33.59 -14.54 -48.64
N GLN A 35 32.91 -13.62 -49.34
CA GLN A 35 32.87 -13.62 -50.80
C GLN A 35 34.12 -12.96 -51.38
N PRO A 36 34.99 -13.70 -52.11
CA PRO A 36 36.24 -13.14 -52.62
C PRO A 36 36.01 -12.20 -53.81
N LYS A 37 36.88 -11.20 -53.95
CA LYS A 37 36.91 -10.26 -55.08
C LYS A 37 38.15 -10.55 -55.93
N ASN A 38 37.95 -10.94 -57.19
CA ASN A 38 39.05 -11.27 -58.12
C ASN A 38 40.06 -12.32 -57.59
N GLY A 39 39.59 -13.30 -56.81
CA GLY A 39 40.44 -14.34 -56.21
C GLY A 39 41.24 -13.91 -54.99
N GLN A 40 40.98 -12.71 -54.46
CA GLN A 40 41.54 -12.20 -53.21
C GLN A 40 40.41 -11.99 -52.20
N TRP A 41 40.74 -12.14 -50.92
CA TRP A 41 39.84 -11.88 -49.81
C TRP A 41 40.57 -11.07 -48.73
N GLU A 42 39.85 -10.20 -48.04
CA GLU A 42 40.39 -9.29 -47.05
C GLU A 42 39.94 -9.76 -45.66
N CYS A 43 40.88 -9.86 -44.71
CA CYS A 43 40.58 -10.22 -43.32
C CYS A 43 39.48 -9.30 -42.77
N LEU A 44 38.65 -9.79 -41.85
CA LEU A 44 37.49 -9.03 -41.36
C LEU A 44 37.89 -7.77 -40.58
N ASP A 45 39.08 -7.75 -39.99
CA ASP A 45 39.69 -6.59 -39.35
C ASP A 45 40.40 -5.61 -40.33
N HIS A 46 40.35 -5.87 -41.63
CA HIS A 46 41.04 -5.10 -42.68
C HIS A 46 42.58 -5.06 -42.56
N SER A 47 43.19 -5.96 -41.79
CA SER A 47 44.65 -5.96 -41.56
C SER A 47 45.46 -6.40 -42.77
N LYS A 48 44.95 -7.35 -43.56
CA LYS A 48 45.68 -7.99 -44.67
C LYS A 48 44.70 -8.47 -45.74
N THR A 49 45.17 -8.51 -46.98
CA THR A 49 44.49 -9.17 -48.11
C THR A 49 45.24 -10.43 -48.46
N ILE A 50 44.53 -11.56 -48.50
CA ILE A 50 45.05 -12.89 -48.74
C ILE A 50 44.39 -13.52 -49.97
N SER A 51 44.96 -14.64 -50.45
CA SER A 51 44.30 -15.42 -51.51
C SER A 51 42.99 -16.00 -50.98
N ALA A 52 41.95 -16.04 -51.80
CA ALA A 52 40.69 -16.70 -51.42
C ALA A 52 40.85 -18.21 -51.13
N THR A 53 41.96 -18.81 -51.57
CA THR A 53 42.30 -20.21 -51.29
C THR A 53 42.90 -20.42 -49.91
N ALA A 54 43.30 -19.33 -49.22
CA ALA A 54 43.86 -19.36 -47.88
C ALA A 54 42.76 -19.18 -46.81
N ILE A 55 41.53 -19.54 -47.13
CA ILE A 55 40.42 -19.57 -46.19
C ILE A 55 40.17 -21.04 -45.86
N ASN A 56 40.25 -21.40 -44.59
CA ASN A 56 40.21 -22.79 -44.09
C ASN A 56 41.28 -23.68 -44.74
N ASP A 57 42.52 -23.20 -44.80
CA ASP A 57 43.66 -23.93 -45.38
C ASP A 57 44.62 -24.53 -44.32
N ASP A 58 44.18 -24.55 -43.07
CA ASP A 58 44.94 -24.99 -41.89
C ASP A 58 46.18 -24.12 -41.59
N TYR A 59 46.20 -22.86 -42.06
CA TYR A 59 47.24 -21.90 -41.77
C TYR A 59 46.68 -20.55 -41.31
N CYS A 60 47.16 -20.04 -40.17
CA CYS A 60 46.69 -18.77 -39.64
C CYS A 60 47.40 -17.57 -40.29
N ASP A 61 46.78 -17.03 -41.33
CA ASP A 61 47.21 -15.94 -42.18
C ASP A 61 46.73 -14.55 -41.72
N CYS A 62 45.53 -14.47 -41.11
CA CYS A 62 44.97 -13.23 -40.57
C CYS A 62 45.23 -13.09 -39.06
N PRO A 63 45.69 -11.93 -38.56
CA PRO A 63 45.88 -11.68 -37.13
C PRO A 63 44.60 -11.81 -36.28
N ASP A 64 43.43 -11.53 -36.86
CA ASP A 64 42.12 -11.69 -36.21
C ASP A 64 41.59 -13.13 -36.25
N GLY A 65 42.26 -14.02 -37.00
CA GLY A 65 41.88 -15.42 -37.20
C GLY A 65 40.64 -15.62 -38.06
N SER A 66 40.20 -14.58 -38.79
CA SER A 66 39.00 -14.62 -39.61
C SER A 66 39.13 -15.50 -40.85
N ASP A 67 40.33 -15.86 -41.26
CA ASP A 67 40.63 -16.76 -42.37
C ASP A 67 40.34 -18.23 -42.06
N GLU A 68 40.38 -18.62 -40.79
CA GLU A 68 40.23 -20.02 -40.34
C GLU A 68 38.98 -20.24 -39.46
N PRO A 69 37.75 -19.93 -39.92
CA PRO A 69 36.52 -20.18 -39.15
C PRO A 69 36.14 -21.66 -39.09
N GLY A 70 36.68 -22.49 -39.98
CA GLY A 70 36.33 -23.90 -40.18
C GLY A 70 37.43 -24.88 -39.80
N THR A 71 38.54 -24.42 -39.20
CA THR A 71 39.70 -25.24 -38.80
C THR A 71 40.20 -24.81 -37.41
N SER A 72 41.21 -25.52 -36.90
CA SER A 72 41.86 -25.22 -35.61
C SER A 72 43.11 -24.35 -35.71
N ALA A 73 43.46 -23.85 -36.89
CA ALA A 73 44.75 -23.20 -37.14
C ALA A 73 44.93 -21.85 -36.43
N CYS A 74 43.85 -21.08 -36.25
CA CYS A 74 43.89 -19.80 -35.54
C CYS A 74 43.36 -19.91 -34.09
N PRO A 75 44.18 -19.66 -33.05
CA PRO A 75 43.76 -19.81 -31.64
C PRO A 75 42.62 -18.87 -31.20
N ASN A 76 42.44 -17.74 -31.87
CA ASN A 76 41.40 -16.75 -31.56
C ASN A 76 40.10 -16.97 -32.36
N SER A 77 40.07 -17.96 -33.26
CA SER A 77 38.91 -18.27 -34.09
C SER A 77 37.82 -19.00 -33.30
N MET A 78 36.58 -18.85 -33.76
CA MET A 78 35.39 -19.52 -33.26
C MET A 78 34.74 -20.28 -34.41
N PHE A 79 34.39 -21.53 -34.17
CA PHE A 79 33.72 -22.38 -35.13
C PHE A 79 32.22 -22.43 -34.87
N TYR A 80 31.42 -22.18 -35.90
CA TYR A 80 29.96 -22.23 -35.82
C TYR A 80 29.40 -23.62 -36.17
N CYS A 81 28.70 -24.23 -35.21
CA CYS A 81 27.88 -25.42 -35.40
C CYS A 81 26.44 -25.01 -35.69
N GLU A 82 25.91 -25.41 -36.84
CA GLU A 82 24.55 -25.04 -37.25
C GLU A 82 23.50 -25.76 -36.41
N ASN A 83 23.81 -26.99 -35.96
CA ASN A 83 22.97 -27.80 -35.08
C ASN A 83 21.51 -27.86 -35.56
N LYS A 84 21.30 -28.18 -36.84
CA LYS A 84 19.95 -28.19 -37.46
C LYS A 84 18.96 -28.99 -36.62
N GLY A 85 17.82 -28.36 -36.31
CA GLY A 85 16.79 -28.96 -35.43
C GLY A 85 17.02 -28.68 -33.94
N HIS A 86 18.18 -28.17 -33.55
CA HIS A 86 18.54 -27.73 -32.21
C HIS A 86 19.03 -26.26 -32.21
N ILE A 87 19.63 -25.81 -31.09
CA ILE A 87 20.15 -24.46 -30.91
C ILE A 87 21.57 -24.40 -31.52
N PRO A 88 21.87 -23.45 -32.42
CA PRO A 88 23.22 -23.25 -32.93
C PRO A 88 24.20 -22.84 -31.83
N ALA A 89 25.47 -23.21 -31.99
CA ALA A 89 26.50 -22.94 -31.00
C ALA A 89 27.82 -22.51 -31.65
N TYR A 90 28.66 -21.83 -30.86
CA TYR A 90 30.04 -21.57 -31.22
C TYR A 90 30.97 -22.37 -30.29
N ILE A 91 31.92 -23.07 -30.88
CA ILE A 91 33.00 -23.75 -30.17
C ILE A 91 34.33 -23.04 -30.46
N LYS A 92 35.34 -23.28 -29.62
CA LYS A 92 36.67 -22.70 -29.82
C LYS A 92 37.38 -23.46 -30.94
N SER A 93 38.23 -22.76 -31.70
CA SER A 93 38.99 -23.37 -32.81
C SER A 93 39.80 -24.60 -32.39
N TRP A 94 40.37 -24.63 -31.18
CA TRP A 94 41.14 -25.78 -30.71
C TRP A 94 40.32 -27.07 -30.54
N ALA A 95 38.99 -26.98 -30.50
CA ALA A 95 38.09 -28.13 -30.40
C ALA A 95 37.63 -28.63 -31.79
N VAL A 96 38.11 -28.01 -32.87
CA VAL A 96 37.83 -28.44 -34.24
C VAL A 96 38.86 -29.49 -34.65
N ASP A 97 38.39 -30.67 -35.02
CA ASP A 97 39.21 -31.79 -35.48
C ASP A 97 40.27 -32.23 -34.44
N ASP A 98 39.93 -32.19 -33.15
CA ASP A 98 40.78 -32.59 -32.01
C ASP A 98 40.59 -34.07 -31.60
N GLY A 99 39.62 -34.76 -32.21
CA GLY A 99 39.28 -36.16 -31.96
C GLY A 99 38.24 -36.38 -30.86
N VAL A 100 37.58 -35.32 -30.38
CA VAL A 100 36.53 -35.35 -29.35
C VAL A 100 35.24 -34.76 -29.92
N CYS A 101 34.13 -35.50 -29.84
CA CYS A 101 32.83 -34.95 -30.23
C CYS A 101 32.32 -33.97 -29.16
N ASP A 102 32.24 -32.69 -29.49
CA ASP A 102 31.79 -31.64 -28.58
C ASP A 102 30.28 -31.69 -28.30
N GLU A 103 29.87 -31.58 -27.04
CA GLU A 103 28.46 -31.56 -26.66
C GLU A 103 27.71 -30.35 -27.24
N ALA A 104 28.40 -29.23 -27.43
CA ALA A 104 27.84 -28.03 -28.04
C ALA A 104 27.63 -28.17 -29.56
N CYS A 105 28.33 -29.11 -30.22
CA CYS A 105 28.26 -29.36 -31.65
C CYS A 105 27.49 -30.67 -31.93
N CYS A 106 26.19 -30.70 -31.60
CA CYS A 106 25.38 -31.92 -31.70
C CYS A 106 25.29 -32.50 -33.12
N ASP A 107 25.62 -31.71 -34.15
CA ASP A 107 25.59 -32.15 -35.54
C ASP A 107 26.85 -32.93 -35.96
N GLY A 108 27.88 -32.92 -35.13
CA GLY A 108 29.17 -33.58 -35.37
C GLY A 108 30.03 -32.87 -36.42
N SER A 109 29.77 -31.59 -36.71
CA SER A 109 30.50 -30.84 -37.74
C SER A 109 31.88 -30.35 -37.30
N ASP A 110 32.19 -30.47 -36.01
CA ASP A 110 33.49 -30.26 -35.36
C ASP A 110 34.54 -31.30 -35.80
N GLU A 111 34.13 -32.55 -36.02
CA GLU A 111 35.04 -33.67 -36.30
C GLU A 111 34.81 -34.28 -37.70
N ILE A 112 35.40 -33.65 -38.73
CA ILE A 112 35.30 -34.10 -40.13
C ILE A 112 36.61 -34.71 -40.67
N SER A 113 37.72 -34.50 -39.96
CA SER A 113 39.06 -35.00 -40.30
C SER A 113 39.16 -36.54 -40.36
N GLY A 114 38.18 -37.24 -39.78
CA GLY A 114 38.11 -38.70 -39.76
C GLY A 114 38.91 -39.35 -38.63
N LEU A 115 39.44 -38.58 -37.67
CA LEU A 115 40.06 -39.08 -36.44
C LEU A 115 39.04 -39.84 -35.56
N VAL A 116 37.81 -39.34 -35.51
CA VAL A 116 36.65 -39.93 -34.83
C VAL A 116 35.42 -39.79 -35.72
N GLN A 117 34.40 -40.63 -35.50
CA GLN A 117 33.12 -40.52 -36.19
C GLN A 117 32.06 -39.98 -35.21
N CYS A 118 31.73 -38.70 -35.32
CA CYS A 118 30.69 -38.07 -34.51
C CYS A 118 29.32 -38.20 -35.19
N PRO A 119 28.36 -38.95 -34.61
CA PRO A 119 27.02 -39.04 -35.15
C PRO A 119 26.23 -37.75 -34.88
N ASN A 120 25.38 -37.33 -35.82
CA ASN A 120 24.44 -36.25 -35.56
C ASN A 120 23.38 -36.70 -34.54
N VAL A 121 23.38 -36.07 -33.36
CA VAL A 121 22.46 -36.34 -32.25
C VAL A 121 21.52 -35.16 -31.98
N CYS A 122 21.48 -34.15 -32.85
CA CYS A 122 20.71 -32.94 -32.62
C CYS A 122 19.22 -33.19 -32.39
N ASP A 123 18.60 -34.13 -33.11
CA ASP A 123 17.18 -34.46 -32.91
C ASP A 123 16.89 -34.96 -31.48
N LYS A 124 17.82 -35.73 -30.91
CA LYS A 124 17.70 -36.26 -29.55
C LYS A 124 17.87 -35.15 -28.53
N VAL A 125 18.92 -34.34 -28.66
CA VAL A 125 19.20 -33.21 -27.75
C VAL A 125 18.09 -32.16 -27.83
N ALA A 126 17.56 -31.89 -29.02
CA ALA A 126 16.41 -31.02 -29.22
C ALA A 126 15.15 -31.55 -28.55
N ALA A 127 14.87 -32.84 -28.64
CA ALA A 127 13.72 -33.46 -27.96
C ALA A 127 13.84 -33.35 -26.43
N GLU A 128 15.02 -33.64 -25.87
CA GLU A 128 15.30 -33.51 -24.43
C GLU A 128 15.18 -32.06 -23.96
N HIS A 129 15.76 -31.12 -24.71
CA HIS A 129 15.64 -29.68 -24.43
C HIS A 129 14.18 -29.21 -24.50
N ALA A 130 13.42 -29.62 -25.52
CA ALA A 130 12.01 -29.29 -25.66
C ALA A 130 11.17 -29.83 -24.49
N GLN A 131 11.45 -31.04 -24.02
CA GLN A 131 10.80 -31.62 -22.84
C GLN A 131 11.11 -30.82 -21.57
N MET A 132 12.37 -30.47 -21.34
CA MET A 132 12.79 -29.64 -20.20
C MET A 132 12.13 -28.26 -20.24
N GLN A 133 12.14 -27.60 -21.39
CA GLN A 133 11.49 -26.29 -21.58
C GLN A 133 9.97 -26.38 -21.39
N ALA A 134 9.32 -27.44 -21.87
CA ALA A 134 7.89 -27.65 -21.65
C ALA A 134 7.58 -27.86 -20.15
N ALA A 135 8.42 -28.60 -19.43
CA ALA A 135 8.27 -28.79 -17.99
C ALA A 135 8.45 -27.48 -17.21
N LEU A 136 9.47 -26.68 -17.54
CA LEU A 136 9.70 -25.37 -16.92
C LEU A 136 8.55 -24.40 -17.22
N ARG A 137 8.12 -24.31 -18.48
CA ARG A 137 6.96 -23.48 -18.86
C ARG A 137 5.70 -23.91 -18.13
N LYS A 138 5.46 -25.21 -17.97
CA LYS A 138 4.32 -25.71 -17.20
C LYS A 138 4.35 -25.16 -15.77
N ILE A 139 5.47 -25.29 -15.06
CA ILE A 139 5.64 -24.76 -13.69
C ILE A 139 5.41 -23.25 -13.65
N GLN A 140 5.99 -22.51 -14.60
CA GLN A 140 5.80 -21.06 -14.69
C GLN A 140 4.34 -20.68 -14.94
N THR A 141 3.64 -21.38 -15.83
CA THR A 141 2.22 -21.09 -16.13
C THR A 141 1.29 -21.40 -14.96
N GLU A 142 1.53 -22.50 -14.26
CA GLU A 142 0.79 -22.87 -13.05
C GLU A 142 1.04 -21.85 -11.93
N GLY A 143 2.31 -21.50 -11.69
CA GLY A 143 2.71 -20.49 -10.72
C GLY A 143 2.18 -19.10 -11.05
N ALA A 144 2.21 -18.68 -12.32
CA ALA A 144 1.67 -17.39 -12.76
C ALA A 144 0.15 -17.30 -12.54
N THR A 145 -0.57 -18.40 -12.80
CA THR A 145 -2.02 -18.49 -12.54
C THR A 145 -2.30 -18.40 -11.04
N ALA A 146 -1.53 -19.11 -10.22
CA ALA A 146 -1.64 -19.04 -8.77
C ALA A 146 -1.29 -17.64 -8.22
N LYS A 147 -0.25 -16.98 -8.73
CA LYS A 147 0.11 -15.60 -8.38
C LYS A 147 -1.02 -14.63 -8.68
N SER A 148 -1.60 -14.72 -9.87
CA SER A 148 -2.74 -13.88 -10.26
C SER A 148 -3.91 -14.03 -9.30
N LYS A 149 -4.17 -15.25 -8.81
CA LYS A 149 -5.21 -15.50 -7.81
C LYS A 149 -4.86 -14.87 -6.45
N LEU A 150 -3.60 -15.00 -6.00
CA LEU A 150 -3.14 -14.38 -4.75
C LEU A 150 -3.31 -12.86 -4.77
N ILE A 151 -2.98 -12.22 -5.89
CA ILE A 151 -3.13 -10.76 -6.06
C ILE A 151 -4.61 -10.37 -6.00
N GLN A 152 -5.49 -11.06 -6.72
CA GLN A 152 -6.93 -10.78 -6.69
C GLN A 152 -7.52 -10.91 -5.27
N GLU A 153 -7.17 -11.97 -4.56
CA GLU A 153 -7.62 -12.18 -3.18
C GLU A 153 -7.01 -11.13 -2.22
N ALA A 154 -5.78 -10.68 -2.47
CA ALA A 154 -5.14 -9.63 -1.68
C ALA A 154 -5.83 -8.27 -1.89
N GLU A 155 -6.17 -7.91 -3.13
CA GLU A 155 -6.92 -6.69 -3.45
C GLU A 155 -8.28 -6.64 -2.73
N GLU A 156 -8.98 -7.77 -2.65
CA GLU A 156 -10.24 -7.87 -1.88
C GLU A 156 -10.03 -7.62 -0.39
N VAL A 157 -8.97 -8.18 0.20
CA VAL A 157 -8.64 -7.98 1.62
C VAL A 157 -8.26 -6.52 1.88
N VAL A 158 -7.41 -5.94 1.05
CA VAL A 158 -6.99 -4.53 1.16
C VAL A 158 -8.19 -3.59 1.05
N ARG A 159 -9.10 -3.86 0.11
CA ARG A 159 -10.36 -3.11 0.00
C ARG A 159 -11.20 -3.23 1.27
N GLY A 160 -11.32 -4.44 1.83
CA GLY A 160 -12.01 -4.67 3.09
C GLY A 160 -11.42 -3.87 4.26
N TRP A 161 -10.09 -3.81 4.37
CA TRP A 161 -9.39 -3.00 5.37
C TRP A 161 -9.60 -1.50 5.16
N GLN A 162 -9.62 -1.02 3.92
CA GLN A 162 -9.92 0.39 3.62
C GLN A 162 -11.36 0.76 4.01
N ASP A 163 -12.32 -0.12 3.71
CA ASP A 163 -13.73 0.08 4.10
C ASP A 163 -13.90 0.05 5.63
N GLU A 164 -13.22 -0.87 6.32
CA GLU A 164 -13.26 -0.96 7.78
C GLU A 164 -12.59 0.25 8.43
N LYS A 165 -11.46 0.71 7.89
CA LYS A 165 -10.81 1.95 8.32
C LYS A 165 -11.76 3.13 8.22
N SER A 166 -12.44 3.33 7.09
CA SER A 166 -13.42 4.41 6.92
C SER A 166 -14.53 4.34 7.96
N LYS A 167 -15.08 3.15 8.22
CA LYS A 167 -16.14 2.96 9.24
C LYS A 167 -15.63 3.27 10.66
N LEU A 168 -14.41 2.87 10.98
CA LEU A 168 -13.81 3.16 12.28
C LEU A 168 -13.53 4.66 12.44
N GLU A 169 -13.08 5.33 11.39
CA GLU A 169 -12.88 6.79 11.37
C GLU A 169 -14.19 7.55 11.59
N ASP A 170 -15.27 7.14 10.91
CA ASP A 170 -16.62 7.71 11.12
C ASP A 170 -17.12 7.50 12.55
N ASN A 171 -17.02 6.26 13.06
CA ASN A 171 -17.41 5.94 14.44
C ASN A 171 -16.59 6.72 15.47
N LEU A 172 -15.29 6.88 15.21
CA LEU A 172 -14.39 7.66 16.06
C LEU A 172 -14.80 9.13 16.09
N ALA A 173 -15.19 9.72 14.95
CA ALA A 173 -15.68 11.09 14.89
C ALA A 173 -16.98 11.27 15.70
N ILE A 174 -17.93 10.33 15.58
CA ILE A 174 -19.19 10.34 16.34
C ILE A 174 -18.91 10.26 17.85
N GLN A 175 -18.07 9.32 18.29
CA GLN A 175 -17.75 9.15 19.70
C GLN A 175 -16.98 10.35 20.26
N LYS A 176 -16.07 10.96 19.48
CA LYS A 176 -15.38 12.21 19.87
C LYS A 176 -16.35 13.37 20.06
N ALA A 177 -17.38 13.49 19.21
CA ALA A 177 -18.43 14.48 19.39
C ALA A 177 -19.26 14.22 20.66
N GLU A 178 -19.64 12.96 20.92
CA GLU A 178 -20.36 12.60 22.15
C GLU A 178 -19.52 12.87 23.41
N LEU A 179 -18.22 12.54 23.38
CA LEU A 179 -17.30 12.83 24.48
C LEU A 179 -17.27 14.32 24.83
N LEU A 180 -17.25 15.20 23.81
CA LEU A 180 -17.29 16.64 23.99
C LEU A 180 -18.62 17.10 24.63
N ARG A 181 -19.75 16.51 24.23
CA ARG A 181 -21.07 16.79 24.86
C ARG A 181 -21.08 16.36 26.32
N ARG A 182 -20.52 15.20 26.66
CA ARG A 182 -20.41 14.72 28.04
C ARG A 182 -19.48 15.59 28.88
N GLN A 183 -18.40 16.11 28.29
CA GLN A 183 -17.53 17.08 28.97
C GLN A 183 -18.29 18.36 29.32
N GLN A 184 -19.06 18.91 28.38
CA GLN A 184 -19.91 20.08 28.63
C GLN A 184 -20.95 19.84 29.73
N GLU A 185 -21.54 18.63 29.79
CA GLU A 185 -22.46 18.22 30.85
C GLU A 185 -21.79 18.21 32.23
N ILE A 186 -20.58 17.65 32.34
CA ILE A 186 -19.78 17.67 33.56
C ILE A 186 -19.48 19.12 33.99
N ASP A 187 -19.01 19.95 33.06
CA ASP A 187 -18.67 21.36 33.34
C ASP A 187 -19.88 22.16 33.83
N ALA A 188 -21.07 21.89 33.28
CA ALA A 188 -22.33 22.50 33.71
C ALA A 188 -22.73 22.06 35.14
N ILE A 189 -22.59 20.77 35.46
CA ILE A 189 -22.85 20.24 36.82
C ILE A 189 -21.86 20.83 37.83
N GLU A 190 -20.58 20.96 37.47
CA GLU A 190 -19.58 21.56 38.35
C GLU A 190 -19.79 23.06 38.56
N LYS A 191 -20.17 23.81 37.52
CA LYS A 191 -20.54 25.24 37.63
C LYS A 191 -21.77 25.43 38.53
N SER A 192 -22.81 24.60 38.37
CA SER A 192 -24.00 24.66 39.23
C SER A 192 -23.69 24.31 40.69
N ALA A 193 -22.81 23.33 40.94
CA ALA A 193 -22.33 22.98 42.29
C ALA A 193 -21.50 24.10 42.95
N LYS A 194 -20.70 24.84 42.18
CA LYS A 194 -19.94 26.01 42.69
C LYS A 194 -20.86 27.16 43.05
N SER A 195 -21.95 27.36 42.30
CA SER A 195 -22.94 28.42 42.56
C SER A 195 -23.81 28.16 43.82
N SER A 196 -23.97 26.89 44.21
CA SER A 196 -24.72 26.51 45.42
C SER A 196 -23.86 26.50 46.69
N SER A 197 -22.53 26.29 46.58
CA SER A 197 -21.59 26.34 47.72
C SER A 197 -21.27 27.76 48.24
N SER A 198 -21.65 28.82 47.52
CA SER A 198 -21.39 30.21 47.92
C SER A 198 -22.54 30.85 48.72
N LYS A 199 -23.63 30.13 49.02
CA LYS A 199 -24.71 30.57 49.91
C LYS A 199 -24.57 29.98 51.32
N SER A 200 -23.54 30.39 52.06
CA SER A 200 -23.63 30.40 53.52
C SER A 200 -22.98 31.67 54.09
N LYS A 201 -23.80 32.39 54.86
CA LYS A 201 -23.57 33.67 55.57
C LYS A 201 -23.46 34.93 54.69
N GLY A 202 -24.58 35.66 54.60
CA GLY A 202 -24.60 37.05 54.17
C GLY A 202 -26.02 37.59 53.97
N SER A 203 -26.37 38.62 54.73
CA SER A 203 -27.68 39.26 54.80
C SER A 203 -28.25 39.66 53.43
N LYS A 204 -29.56 39.47 53.23
CA LYS A 204 -30.28 39.97 52.04
C LYS A 204 -30.35 41.50 52.10
N LYS A 205 -29.55 42.19 51.29
CA LYS A 205 -29.86 43.54 50.78
C LYS A 205 -30.06 43.41 49.27
N ALA A 206 -31.26 43.77 48.81
CA ALA A 206 -31.53 43.94 47.40
C ALA A 206 -30.74 45.15 46.88
N CYS A 207 -30.05 44.99 45.75
CA CYS A 207 -29.48 46.09 44.97
C CYS A 207 -30.03 45.98 43.53
N PRO A 208 -30.98 46.84 43.12
CA PRO A 208 -31.37 47.00 41.72
C PRO A 208 -30.54 48.17 41.16
N PRO A 209 -29.32 47.91 40.64
CA PRO A 209 -29.15 47.83 39.19
C PRO A 209 -28.04 46.87 38.70
N CYS A 210 -27.48 45.98 39.55
CA CYS A 210 -26.29 45.19 39.20
C CYS A 210 -26.53 43.98 38.27
N ASN A 211 -27.78 43.63 37.94
CA ASN A 211 -28.07 42.50 37.03
C ASN A 211 -28.18 42.90 35.55
N ALA A 212 -28.41 44.18 35.23
CA ALA A 212 -28.59 44.63 33.86
C ALA A 212 -27.27 44.69 33.08
N ALA A 213 -26.18 45.14 33.73
CA ALA A 213 -24.87 45.26 33.08
C ALA A 213 -24.23 43.89 32.75
N LEU A 214 -24.31 42.91 33.67
CA LEU A 214 -23.82 41.55 33.45
C LEU A 214 -24.64 40.81 32.39
N LEU A 215 -25.95 41.04 32.36
CA LEU A 215 -26.85 40.46 31.36
C LEU A 215 -26.58 41.08 29.98
N SER A 216 -26.34 42.38 29.90
CA SER A 216 -25.99 43.07 28.66
C SER A 216 -24.64 42.59 28.09
N GLU A 217 -23.66 42.31 28.96
CA GLU A 217 -22.38 41.73 28.54
C GLU A 217 -22.52 40.29 28.02
N HIS A 218 -23.35 39.46 28.67
CA HIS A 218 -23.67 38.12 28.18
C HIS A 218 -24.44 38.14 26.86
N ILE A 219 -25.39 39.07 26.70
CA ILE A 219 -26.14 39.23 25.45
C ILE A 219 -25.17 39.57 24.31
N ARG A 220 -24.25 40.53 24.52
CA ARG A 220 -23.22 40.87 23.53
C ARG A 220 -22.34 39.69 23.15
N THR A 221 -21.89 38.92 24.15
CA THR A 221 -21.04 37.76 23.90
C THR A 221 -21.78 36.70 23.07
N LEU A 222 -23.06 36.46 23.38
CA LEU A 222 -23.90 35.53 22.65
C LEU A 222 -24.22 36.02 21.22
N GLU A 223 -24.40 37.32 21.03
CA GLU A 223 -24.57 37.92 19.69
C GLU A 223 -23.32 37.71 18.83
N ASP A 224 -22.12 37.97 19.36
CA ASP A 224 -20.84 37.76 18.67
C ASP A 224 -20.61 36.27 18.32
N GLU A 225 -20.96 35.36 19.23
CA GLU A 225 -20.86 33.91 18.99
C GLU A 225 -21.84 33.44 17.89
N ILE A 226 -23.07 33.95 17.88
CA ILE A 226 -24.07 33.66 16.84
C ILE A 226 -23.60 34.20 15.48
N GLU A 227 -23.02 35.40 15.43
CA GLU A 227 -22.51 35.98 14.18
C GLU A 227 -21.32 35.17 13.62
N SER A 228 -20.39 34.77 14.48
CA SER A 228 -19.25 33.93 14.11
C SER A 228 -19.70 32.58 13.52
N LEU A 229 -20.62 31.89 14.19
CA LEU A 229 -21.15 30.59 13.74
C LEU A 229 -21.92 30.73 12.41
N THR A 230 -22.74 31.77 12.30
CA THR A 230 -23.48 32.08 11.07
C THR A 230 -22.53 32.34 9.89
N THR A 231 -21.42 33.03 10.12
CA THR A 231 -20.40 33.32 9.10
C THR A 231 -19.69 32.06 8.63
N ILE A 232 -19.33 31.15 9.54
CA ILE A 232 -18.69 29.87 9.21
C ILE A 232 -19.63 29.02 8.35
N LEU A 233 -20.89 28.88 8.75
CA LEU A 233 -21.88 28.06 8.05
C LEU A 233 -22.25 28.66 6.68
N LYS A 234 -22.32 29.98 6.57
CA LYS A 234 -22.49 30.69 5.30
C LYS A 234 -21.32 30.45 4.34
N THR A 235 -20.09 30.44 4.86
CA THR A 235 -18.86 30.15 4.09
C THR A 235 -18.85 28.70 3.64
N MET A 236 -19.19 27.76 4.53
CA MET A 236 -19.32 26.34 4.21
C MET A 236 -20.39 26.10 3.14
N LYS A 237 -21.54 26.77 3.21
CA LYS A 237 -22.59 26.70 2.18
C LYS A 237 -22.08 27.19 0.81
N ARG A 238 -21.36 28.31 0.77
CA ARG A 238 -20.86 28.90 -0.49
C ARG A 238 -19.73 28.08 -1.12
N ASP A 239 -18.78 27.64 -0.31
CA ASP A 239 -17.48 27.15 -0.79
C ASP A 239 -17.35 25.61 -0.73
N HIS A 240 -18.41 24.87 -0.39
CA HIS A 240 -18.35 23.41 -0.40
C HIS A 240 -18.20 22.82 -1.81
N ASN A 241 -17.41 21.74 -1.91
CA ASN A 241 -17.20 21.02 -3.17
C ASN A 241 -18.44 20.18 -3.51
N HIS A 242 -19.22 20.62 -4.50
CA HIS A 242 -20.48 19.98 -4.90
C HIS A 242 -20.29 18.58 -5.52
N ASN A 243 -19.07 18.24 -5.94
CA ASN A 243 -18.74 16.96 -6.53
C ASN A 243 -18.50 15.87 -5.47
N PHE A 244 -18.31 16.25 -4.20
CA PHE A 244 -18.25 15.33 -3.06
C PHE A 244 -19.62 15.27 -2.38
N HIS A 245 -20.24 14.10 -2.36
CA HIS A 245 -21.56 13.88 -1.73
C HIS A 245 -21.43 13.54 -0.25
N ASP A 246 -20.77 14.42 0.51
CA ASP A 246 -20.72 14.29 1.97
C ASP A 246 -22.12 14.54 2.56
N LEU A 247 -22.69 13.51 3.18
CA LEU A 247 -24.03 13.55 3.77
C LEU A 247 -24.09 14.45 5.02
N ALA A 248 -23.00 14.58 5.77
CA ALA A 248 -22.93 15.43 6.95
C ALA A 248 -22.87 16.90 6.56
N VAL A 249 -22.10 17.26 5.52
CA VAL A 249 -22.05 18.63 4.98
C VAL A 249 -23.41 19.05 4.43
N LYS A 250 -24.10 18.15 3.70
CA LYS A 250 -25.46 18.43 3.21
C LYS A 250 -26.47 18.60 4.34
N ALA A 251 -26.39 17.78 5.39
CA ALA A 251 -27.26 17.90 6.56
C ALA A 251 -27.00 19.20 7.33
N ALA A 252 -25.73 19.61 7.48
CA ALA A 252 -25.34 20.86 8.13
C ALA A 252 -25.83 22.10 7.34
N ILE A 253 -25.72 22.09 6.01
CA ILE A 253 -26.25 23.16 5.15
C ILE A 253 -27.78 23.22 5.23
N GLY A 254 -28.45 22.06 5.19
CA GLY A 254 -29.91 22.00 5.33
C GLY A 254 -30.41 22.52 6.68
N GLY A 255 -29.73 22.16 7.78
CA GLY A 255 -30.05 22.69 9.11
C GLY A 255 -29.75 24.18 9.28
N TYR A 256 -28.72 24.69 8.60
CA TYR A 256 -28.42 26.13 8.57
C TYR A 256 -29.53 26.92 7.83
N ASP A 257 -30.05 26.39 6.73
CA ASP A 257 -31.13 27.04 5.98
C ASP A 257 -32.43 27.13 6.80
N GLU A 258 -32.80 26.04 7.48
CA GLU A 258 -33.94 26.01 8.41
C GLU A 258 -33.75 26.97 9.60
N PHE A 259 -32.52 27.06 10.13
CA PHE A 259 -32.19 27.97 11.23
C PHE A 259 -32.31 29.45 10.83
N ILE A 260 -31.81 29.83 9.65
CA ILE A 260 -31.84 31.23 9.18
C ILE A 260 -33.27 31.71 8.95
N GLU A 261 -34.14 30.88 8.39
CA GLU A 261 -35.56 31.23 8.20
C GLU A 261 -36.24 31.54 9.54
N GLY A 262 -36.01 30.73 10.57
CA GLY A 262 -36.57 30.98 11.91
C GLY A 262 -35.90 32.12 12.67
N TYR A 263 -34.60 32.35 12.44
CA TYR A 263 -33.84 33.40 13.11
C TYR A 263 -34.22 34.80 12.61
N ASP A 264 -34.42 34.97 11.29
CA ASP A 264 -34.80 36.26 10.70
C ASP A 264 -36.20 36.70 11.15
N GLU A 265 -37.15 35.76 11.28
CA GLU A 265 -38.48 36.03 11.83
C GLU A 265 -38.44 36.48 13.29
N LEU A 266 -37.66 35.77 14.12
CA LEU A 266 -37.50 36.09 15.53
C LEU A 266 -36.80 37.43 15.74
N LYS A 267 -35.76 37.71 14.95
CA LYS A 267 -35.03 39.00 14.99
C LYS A 267 -35.94 40.17 14.62
N ALA A 268 -36.79 40.01 13.59
CA ALA A 268 -37.75 41.03 13.20
C ALA A 268 -38.82 41.30 14.29
N GLU A 269 -39.22 40.28 15.07
CA GLU A 269 -40.15 40.45 16.20
C GLU A 269 -39.47 41.16 17.38
N ILE A 270 -38.21 40.83 17.68
CA ILE A 270 -37.40 41.49 18.74
C ILE A 270 -37.15 42.96 18.39
N ASP A 271 -36.74 43.27 17.16
CA ASP A 271 -36.47 44.64 16.71
C ASP A 271 -37.76 45.49 16.72
N LYS A 272 -38.91 44.88 16.45
CA LYS A 272 -40.21 45.56 16.49
C LYS A 272 -40.64 45.94 17.90
N ASP A 273 -40.35 45.09 18.88
CA ASP A 273 -40.66 45.36 20.29
C ASP A 273 -39.72 46.43 20.88
N LEU A 274 -38.44 46.44 20.49
CA LEU A 274 -37.45 47.47 20.91
C LEU A 274 -37.76 48.88 20.39
N VAL A 275 -38.33 49.01 19.19
CA VAL A 275 -38.70 50.31 18.60
C VAL A 275 -39.97 50.91 19.24
N SER A 276 -40.70 50.14 20.06
CA SER A 276 -41.94 50.62 20.70
C SER A 276 -41.74 51.36 22.03
N GLU A 277 -40.51 51.41 22.57
CA GLU A 277 -40.18 52.03 23.88
C GLU A 277 -39.28 53.29 23.79
N GLU A 278 -39.03 53.87 22.62
CA GLU A 278 -38.17 55.07 22.45
C GLU A 278 -38.89 56.44 22.65
N ASP A 279 -39.86 56.55 23.57
CA ASP A 279 -40.49 57.84 23.91
C ASP A 279 -40.40 58.15 25.41
N TYR A 280 -39.19 58.11 25.97
CA TYR A 280 -38.84 58.82 27.21
C TYR A 280 -37.42 59.38 27.12
N THR A 281 -37.31 60.61 26.63
CA THR A 281 -36.11 61.44 26.79
C THR A 281 -36.01 61.95 28.23
N PHE A 282 -34.91 61.66 28.94
CA PHE A 282 -34.49 62.46 30.08
C PHE A 282 -33.08 62.99 29.84
N GLU A 283 -33.00 64.31 29.77
CA GLU A 283 -31.79 65.09 29.51
C GLU A 283 -30.77 64.98 30.66
N ASN A 284 -29.54 65.34 30.31
CA ASN A 284 -28.30 65.08 31.01
C ASN A 284 -28.22 65.57 32.46
N ALA A 285 -27.42 64.80 33.20
CA ALA A 285 -26.71 65.13 34.42
C ALA A 285 -26.06 66.51 34.39
N ASP A 286 -26.08 67.19 35.54
CA ASP A 286 -24.96 67.90 36.15
C ASP A 286 -25.40 68.30 37.58
N GLU A 287 -24.75 67.76 38.61
CA GLU A 287 -24.29 68.50 39.81
C GLU A 287 -23.71 67.57 40.88
N GLU A 288 -22.45 67.85 41.23
CA GLU A 288 -21.71 67.34 42.38
C GLU A 288 -22.32 67.89 43.69
N VAL A 289 -22.60 67.05 44.70
CA VAL A 289 -22.66 67.49 46.10
C VAL A 289 -22.19 66.39 47.06
N GLU A 290 -21.34 66.83 47.99
CA GLU A 290 -20.71 66.14 49.11
C GLU A 290 -21.68 65.58 50.18
N GLU A 291 -21.13 64.70 51.01
CA GLU A 291 -21.76 64.02 52.15
C GLU A 291 -22.13 64.97 53.29
N GLU A 292 -23.37 64.92 53.79
CA GLU A 292 -23.69 65.24 55.19
C GLU A 292 -24.80 64.31 55.73
N GLU A 293 -24.58 63.77 56.94
CA GLU A 293 -25.53 63.01 57.75
C GLU A 293 -26.46 63.96 58.53
N VAL A 294 -27.78 63.73 58.52
CA VAL A 294 -28.68 64.01 59.67
C VAL A 294 -29.86 63.04 59.70
N GLU A 295 -30.27 62.70 60.91
CA GLU A 295 -31.16 61.65 61.39
C GLU A 295 -32.59 62.18 61.71
N ILE A 296 -33.58 61.26 61.77
CA ILE A 296 -34.82 61.22 62.60
C ILE A 296 -36.24 61.51 61.99
N ASP A 297 -37.11 60.50 62.20
CA ASP A 297 -38.58 60.43 62.43
C ASP A 297 -39.65 60.16 61.31
N ASP A 298 -40.43 59.11 61.61
CA ASP A 298 -41.61 58.45 61.00
C ASP A 298 -42.83 59.36 60.67
N PRO A 299 -43.82 58.99 59.78
CA PRO A 299 -44.57 57.72 59.85
C PRO A 299 -45.15 57.07 58.55
N VAL A 300 -45.34 55.74 58.66
CA VAL A 300 -46.35 54.83 58.05
C VAL A 300 -47.38 55.41 57.06
N GLU A 301 -47.46 54.88 55.83
CA GLU A 301 -48.67 54.20 55.30
C GLU A 301 -48.54 53.58 53.89
N LYS A 302 -49.15 52.38 53.77
CA LYS A 302 -49.84 51.75 52.62
C LYS A 302 -49.04 50.99 51.54
N ALA A 303 -49.15 49.67 51.73
CA ALA A 303 -49.09 48.58 50.76
C ALA A 303 -49.54 48.89 49.33
N GLY A 304 -48.77 48.38 48.36
CA GLY A 304 -49.18 48.14 46.98
C GLY A 304 -48.55 46.85 46.47
N LYS A 305 -49.40 45.86 46.15
CA LYS A 305 -49.02 44.61 45.47
C LYS A 305 -48.38 44.92 44.12
N VAL A 306 -47.30 44.23 43.74
CA VAL A 306 -46.93 44.07 42.34
C VAL A 306 -46.91 42.58 42.02
N ALA A 307 -48.01 42.14 41.43
CA ALA A 307 -48.10 40.92 40.63
C ALA A 307 -47.87 41.31 39.17
N GLY A 308 -47.12 40.50 38.42
CA GLY A 308 -47.04 40.64 36.96
C GLY A 308 -45.67 40.22 36.40
N MET A 309 -45.54 38.93 36.11
CA MET A 309 -44.48 38.42 35.23
C MET A 309 -44.82 38.82 33.78
N HIS A 310 -43.83 39.28 33.00
CA HIS A 310 -44.02 39.94 31.71
C HIS A 310 -44.59 38.98 30.63
N PRO A 311 -45.51 39.42 29.74
CA PRO A 311 -46.24 38.55 28.79
C PRO A 311 -45.42 37.73 27.77
N TRP A 312 -44.13 38.02 27.57
CA TRP A 312 -43.27 37.29 26.62
C TRP A 312 -42.73 35.96 27.18
N LEU A 313 -42.68 35.80 28.51
CA LEU A 313 -42.23 34.56 29.17
C LEU A 313 -43.16 33.37 28.86
N GLU A 314 -44.45 33.61 28.63
CA GLU A 314 -45.44 32.61 28.20
C GLU A 314 -45.18 32.12 26.77
N LYS A 315 -44.71 33.00 25.87
CA LYS A 315 -44.42 32.65 24.47
C LYS A 315 -43.15 31.80 24.33
N ILE A 316 -42.14 32.02 25.17
CA ILE A 316 -40.90 31.22 25.16
C ILE A 316 -41.13 29.77 25.57
N VAL A 317 -42.05 29.54 26.52
CA VAL A 317 -42.45 28.18 26.95
C VAL A 317 -43.24 27.42 25.86
N ALA A 318 -43.75 28.13 24.84
CA ALA A 318 -44.47 27.54 23.72
C ALA A 318 -43.55 27.03 22.58
N VAL A 319 -42.32 27.53 22.48
CA VAL A 319 -41.33 27.16 21.45
C VAL A 319 -40.46 25.95 21.88
N ILE A 320 -40.49 25.60 23.17
CA ILE A 320 -39.74 24.48 23.73
C ILE A 320 -40.43 23.14 23.39
N PRO A 321 -39.72 22.13 22.82
CA PRO A 321 -40.29 20.82 22.50
C PRO A 321 -40.97 20.14 23.71
N PRO A 322 -42.07 19.38 23.55
CA PRO A 322 -42.88 18.87 24.68
C PRO A 322 -42.12 18.07 25.73
N LYS A 323 -41.00 17.44 25.34
CA LYS A 323 -40.13 16.66 26.24
C LYS A 323 -39.43 17.50 27.32
N TRP A 324 -39.37 18.82 27.14
CA TRP A 324 -38.62 19.74 27.99
C TRP A 324 -39.52 20.65 28.83
N ARG A 325 -40.86 20.59 28.66
CA ARG A 325 -41.82 21.38 29.46
C ARG A 325 -41.79 21.06 30.95
N HIS A 326 -41.46 19.83 31.32
CA HIS A 326 -41.43 19.40 32.72
C HIS A 326 -40.26 19.97 33.53
N PHE A 327 -39.22 20.51 32.87
CA PHE A 327 -38.07 21.13 33.54
C PHE A 327 -38.36 22.55 34.05
N VAL A 328 -39.41 23.21 33.56
CA VAL A 328 -39.65 24.64 33.85
C VAL A 328 -40.62 24.85 35.02
N THR A 329 -41.36 23.82 35.45
CA THR A 329 -42.48 23.97 36.41
C THR A 329 -42.38 23.16 37.71
N GLN A 330 -41.20 22.65 38.10
CA GLN A 330 -41.06 22.02 39.42
C GLN A 330 -40.50 23.00 40.45
N GLU A 331 -41.36 23.40 41.39
CA GLU A 331 -40.91 23.77 42.74
C GLU A 331 -40.29 22.53 43.38
N GLU A 332 -38.96 22.48 43.48
CA GLU A 332 -38.26 21.44 44.22
C GLU A 332 -38.56 21.59 45.73
N THR A 333 -39.31 20.63 46.28
CA THR A 333 -39.35 20.36 47.70
C THR A 333 -37.97 19.88 48.15
N LYS A 334 -37.27 20.71 48.92
CA LYS A 334 -35.97 20.38 49.50
C LYS A 334 -36.13 19.42 50.67
N ASP A 335 -35.81 18.16 50.44
CA ASP A 335 -35.32 17.29 51.51
C ASP A 335 -33.80 17.46 51.68
N PRO A 336 -33.27 17.39 52.91
CA PRO A 336 -31.87 17.69 53.17
C PRO A 336 -31.00 16.47 52.88
N VAL A 337 -30.04 16.59 51.94
CA VAL A 337 -29.03 15.54 51.70
C VAL A 337 -27.64 16.05 52.11
N ASP A 338 -27.01 15.22 52.93
CA ASP A 338 -25.72 15.35 53.59
C ASP A 338 -24.54 15.29 52.60
N HIS A 339 -23.44 15.97 52.94
CA HIS A 339 -22.23 16.12 52.14
C HIS A 339 -21.40 14.83 52.10
N LYS A 340 -21.33 14.18 50.93
CA LYS A 340 -20.12 13.58 50.31
C LYS A 340 -20.53 12.93 48.98
N THR A 341 -19.91 13.43 47.90
CA THR A 341 -20.13 13.10 46.47
C THR A 341 -21.51 13.46 45.91
N ASN A 342 -21.54 14.32 44.87
CA ASN A 342 -22.75 14.58 44.10
C ASN A 342 -23.00 13.34 43.20
N PRO A 343 -24.05 12.52 43.43
CA PRO A 343 -24.29 11.31 42.66
C PRO A 343 -24.46 11.58 41.16
N ALA A 344 -24.98 12.75 40.79
CA ALA A 344 -25.12 13.17 39.40
C ALA A 344 -23.76 13.44 38.73
N LEU A 345 -22.80 14.01 39.47
CA LEU A 345 -21.45 14.25 38.96
C LEU A 345 -20.67 12.93 38.77
N GLU A 346 -20.82 11.98 39.70
CA GLU A 346 -20.24 10.64 39.57
C GLU A 346 -20.82 9.89 38.36
N ALA A 347 -22.14 9.95 38.15
CA ALA A 347 -22.80 9.36 36.99
C ALA A 347 -22.32 9.99 35.66
N ALA A 348 -22.20 11.33 35.60
CA ALA A 348 -21.70 12.04 34.42
C ALA A 348 -20.23 11.69 34.11
N ARG A 349 -19.36 11.64 35.13
CA ARG A 349 -17.96 11.20 34.99
C ARG A 349 -17.85 9.76 34.53
N LYS A 350 -18.70 8.86 35.04
CA LYS A 350 -18.74 7.47 34.56
C LYS A 350 -19.13 7.42 33.09
N ALA A 351 -20.17 8.13 32.66
CA ALA A 351 -20.59 8.18 31.25
C ALA A 351 -19.48 8.73 30.33
N TYR A 352 -18.78 9.78 30.75
CA TYR A 352 -17.61 10.30 30.03
C TYR A 352 -16.49 9.25 29.90
N ASN A 353 -16.14 8.58 31.02
CA ASN A 353 -15.10 7.56 31.02
C ASN A 353 -15.47 6.35 30.14
N ASP A 354 -16.74 5.94 30.14
CA ASP A 354 -17.25 4.85 29.30
C ASP A 354 -17.04 5.18 27.80
N VAL A 355 -17.40 6.40 27.36
CA VAL A 355 -17.16 6.88 25.97
C VAL A 355 -15.66 7.00 25.66
N ASN A 356 -14.88 7.53 26.60
CA ASN A 356 -13.42 7.67 26.41
C ASN A 356 -12.73 6.30 26.23
N ASN A 357 -13.15 5.28 26.98
CA ASN A 357 -12.63 3.93 26.83
C ASN A 357 -13.00 3.32 25.46
N GLU A 358 -14.18 3.64 24.93
CA GLU A 358 -14.60 3.22 23.60
C GLU A 358 -13.75 3.89 22.51
N ILE A 359 -13.49 5.20 22.61
CA ILE A 359 -12.57 5.94 21.73
C ILE A 359 -11.18 5.28 21.73
N GLN A 360 -10.62 4.99 22.89
CA GLN A 360 -9.31 4.32 22.99
C GLN A 360 -9.31 2.92 22.37
N SER A 361 -10.45 2.22 22.38
CA SER A 361 -10.59 0.94 21.69
C SER A 361 -10.63 1.11 20.17
N LEU A 362 -11.39 2.09 19.68
CA LEU A 362 -11.48 2.40 18.25
C LEU A 362 -10.11 2.85 17.70
N GLU A 363 -9.39 3.70 18.42
CA GLU A 363 -8.05 4.17 18.01
C GLU A 363 -7.04 3.02 17.92
N ARG A 364 -7.09 2.05 18.85
CA ARG A 364 -6.27 0.83 18.78
C ARG A 364 -6.60 -0.04 17.56
N ASN A 365 -7.88 -0.19 17.23
CA ASN A 365 -8.31 -0.94 16.05
C ASN A 365 -7.86 -0.24 14.75
N LEU A 366 -8.03 1.08 14.69
CA LEU A 366 -7.59 1.90 13.55
C LEU A 366 -6.07 1.81 13.38
N GLN A 367 -5.31 1.87 14.48
CA GLN A 367 -3.86 1.66 14.43
C GLN A 367 -3.50 0.29 13.88
N THR A 368 -4.19 -0.77 14.31
CA THR A 368 -3.94 -2.14 13.82
C THR A 368 -4.17 -2.23 12.30
N ILE A 369 -5.24 -1.64 11.78
CA ILE A 369 -5.52 -1.62 10.35
C ILE A 369 -4.49 -0.79 9.58
N ASN A 370 -4.07 0.37 10.11
CA ASN A 370 -3.02 1.16 9.49
C ASN A 370 -1.69 0.41 9.46
N ASP A 371 -1.34 -0.30 10.53
CA ASP A 371 -0.14 -1.13 10.60
C ASP A 371 -0.20 -2.28 9.58
N ASP A 372 -1.38 -2.87 9.37
CA ASP A 372 -1.56 -3.91 8.36
C ASP A 372 -1.54 -3.34 6.94
N LEU A 373 -2.16 -2.20 6.67
CA LEU A 373 -2.08 -1.51 5.38
C LEU A 373 -0.68 -0.97 5.05
N GLY A 374 0.12 -0.66 6.08
CA GLY A 374 1.47 -0.11 5.93
C GLY A 374 2.57 -1.15 5.77
N LYS A 375 2.26 -2.45 5.92
CA LYS A 375 3.25 -3.53 5.75
C LYS A 375 3.53 -3.79 4.28
N ASP A 376 4.79 -4.11 4.00
CA ASP A 376 5.22 -4.54 2.66
C ASP A 376 4.80 -5.99 2.41
N TYR A 377 3.81 -6.16 1.52
CA TYR A 377 3.35 -7.46 1.03
C TYR A 377 3.75 -7.71 -0.43
N GLY A 378 4.78 -7.02 -0.93
CA GLY A 378 5.15 -7.00 -2.35
C GLY A 378 4.41 -5.93 -3.13
N GLU A 379 4.88 -5.66 -4.35
CA GLU A 379 4.38 -4.58 -5.21
C GLU A 379 2.87 -4.62 -5.45
N LYS A 380 2.29 -5.82 -5.53
CA LYS A 380 0.85 -6.04 -5.75
C LYS A 380 0.19 -6.76 -4.58
N HIS A 381 0.80 -6.70 -3.40
CA HIS A 381 0.36 -7.39 -2.19
C HIS A 381 0.26 -8.93 -2.37
N GLU A 382 1.00 -9.52 -3.31
CA GLU A 382 0.92 -10.97 -3.61
C GLU A 382 1.27 -11.86 -2.41
N TRP A 383 2.03 -11.33 -1.45
CA TRP A 383 2.43 -12.04 -0.25
C TRP A 383 1.38 -12.00 0.86
N LEU A 384 0.38 -11.12 0.77
CA LEU A 384 -0.59 -10.89 1.83
C LEU A 384 -1.37 -12.16 2.19
N LYS A 385 -1.79 -12.93 1.18
CA LYS A 385 -2.53 -14.19 1.39
C LYS A 385 -1.66 -15.32 1.92
N LEU A 386 -0.34 -15.21 1.74
CA LEU A 386 0.63 -16.16 2.25
C LEU A 386 1.11 -15.82 3.67
N LYS A 387 0.77 -14.63 4.18
CA LYS A 387 1.06 -14.22 5.56
C LYS A 387 0.60 -15.29 6.55
N ASP A 388 1.48 -15.63 7.49
CA ASP A 388 1.27 -16.65 8.52
C ASP A 388 1.02 -18.08 8.00
N THR A 389 1.17 -18.33 6.69
CA THR A 389 1.14 -19.69 6.13
C THR A 389 2.46 -20.39 6.46
N CYS A 390 2.36 -21.55 7.12
CA CYS A 390 3.51 -22.32 7.56
C CYS A 390 3.74 -23.54 6.66
N VAL A 391 4.98 -23.74 6.26
CA VAL A 391 5.44 -24.92 5.52
C VAL A 391 6.48 -25.66 6.34
N GLU A 392 6.49 -26.99 6.23
CA GLU A 392 7.41 -27.86 6.96
C GLU A 392 8.05 -28.88 6.03
N LYS A 393 9.32 -29.24 6.30
CA LYS A 393 10.03 -30.31 5.60
C LYS A 393 10.82 -31.15 6.59
N ASN A 394 10.69 -32.46 6.47
CA ASN A 394 11.49 -33.41 7.22
C ASN A 394 12.81 -33.67 6.48
N GLU A 395 13.94 -33.48 7.18
CA GLU A 395 15.27 -33.67 6.61
C GLU A 395 16.20 -34.26 7.67
N GLY A 396 16.42 -35.58 7.57
CA GLY A 396 17.26 -36.34 8.50
C GLY A 396 16.69 -36.39 9.92
N GLU A 397 17.43 -35.88 10.89
CA GLU A 397 17.06 -35.94 12.32
C GLU A 397 16.13 -34.81 12.75
N TYR A 398 15.86 -33.83 11.89
CA TYR A 398 15.07 -32.65 12.19
C TYR A 398 13.92 -32.46 11.19
N THR A 399 12.87 -31.79 11.64
CA THR A 399 11.81 -31.22 10.80
C THR A 399 11.94 -29.70 10.88
N TYR A 400 12.18 -29.08 9.74
CA TYR A 400 12.32 -27.64 9.60
C TYR A 400 10.99 -27.03 9.20
N SER A 401 10.61 -25.92 9.81
CA SER A 401 9.42 -25.18 9.40
C SER A 401 9.63 -23.68 9.41
N VAL A 402 8.87 -23.01 8.55
CA VAL A 402 8.85 -21.56 8.43
C VAL A 402 7.44 -21.08 8.15
N CYS A 403 6.99 -20.10 8.92
CA CYS A 403 5.77 -19.34 8.65
C CYS A 403 6.16 -18.03 7.98
N LEU A 404 5.59 -17.75 6.80
CA LEU A 404 5.86 -16.51 6.06
C LEU A 404 5.40 -15.30 6.89
N PHE A 405 6.24 -14.27 7.01
CA PHE A 405 6.06 -13.13 7.94
C PHE A 405 6.01 -13.49 9.45
N GLY A 406 6.18 -14.76 9.78
CA GLY A 406 6.07 -15.30 11.13
C GLY A 406 7.42 -15.71 11.69
N ASN A 407 7.49 -16.93 12.24
CA ASN A 407 8.71 -17.50 12.83
C ASN A 407 9.13 -18.77 12.09
N ALA A 408 10.42 -19.07 12.16
CA ALA A 408 11.00 -20.32 11.70
C ALA A 408 11.45 -21.19 12.88
N TYR A 409 11.28 -22.51 12.74
CA TYR A 409 11.58 -23.48 13.78
C TYR A 409 12.33 -24.70 13.24
N GLN A 410 13.17 -25.27 14.09
CA GLN A 410 13.71 -26.61 13.93
C GLN A 410 13.11 -27.49 15.02
N LYS A 411 12.52 -28.62 14.63
CA LYS A 411 11.96 -29.61 15.54
C LYS A 411 12.76 -30.90 15.44
N SER A 412 13.33 -31.36 16.55
CA SER A 412 14.00 -32.66 16.60
C SER A 412 12.99 -33.80 16.46
N ASN A 413 13.29 -34.75 15.57
CA ASN A 413 12.44 -35.90 15.31
C ASN A 413 12.53 -36.96 16.42
N LYS A 414 13.56 -36.90 17.29
CA LYS A 414 13.80 -37.89 18.36
C LYS A 414 13.02 -37.58 19.64
N ASP A 415 13.09 -36.34 20.10
CA ASP A 415 12.55 -35.88 21.39
C ASP A 415 11.45 -34.81 21.24
N GLY A 416 11.18 -34.35 20.01
CA GLY A 416 10.18 -33.34 19.73
C GLY A 416 10.57 -31.92 20.17
N ALA A 417 11.82 -31.71 20.61
CA ALA A 417 12.30 -30.41 21.06
C ALA A 417 12.25 -29.40 19.91
N ARG A 418 11.66 -28.22 20.15
CA ARG A 418 11.54 -27.13 19.16
C ARG A 418 12.52 -26.01 19.51
N VAL A 419 13.30 -25.58 18.53
CA VAL A 419 14.24 -24.47 18.62
C VAL A 419 13.77 -23.39 17.66
N ASN A 420 13.70 -22.14 18.14
CA ASN A 420 13.39 -21.00 17.29
C ASN A 420 14.64 -20.62 16.47
N LEU A 421 14.50 -20.60 15.16
CA LEU A 421 15.57 -20.25 14.24
C LEU A 421 15.57 -18.77 13.86
N GLY A 422 14.45 -18.07 14.04
CA GLY A 422 14.32 -16.64 13.76
C GLY A 422 12.87 -16.20 13.56
N ARG A 423 12.65 -14.90 13.67
CA ARG A 423 11.40 -14.21 13.32
C ARG A 423 11.65 -13.35 12.08
N PHE A 424 10.65 -13.28 11.20
CA PHE A 424 10.68 -12.42 10.03
C PHE A 424 11.09 -11.00 10.39
N ASP A 425 12.05 -10.48 9.65
CA ASP A 425 12.65 -9.17 9.84
C ASP A 425 12.35 -8.26 8.66
N GLN A 426 12.77 -8.66 7.45
CA GLN A 426 12.58 -7.91 6.22
C GLN A 426 12.76 -8.78 4.97
N PHE A 427 12.40 -8.24 3.81
CA PHE A 427 12.86 -8.74 2.52
C PHE A 427 14.28 -8.26 2.23
N LEU A 428 15.05 -9.06 1.48
CA LEU A 428 16.37 -8.70 0.97
C LEU A 428 16.27 -8.37 -0.52
N GLY A 429 16.64 -7.13 -0.87
CA GLY A 429 16.55 -6.60 -2.24
C GLY A 429 15.13 -6.21 -2.65
N ASP A 430 15.00 -5.67 -3.86
CA ASP A 430 13.76 -5.05 -4.35
C ASP A 430 12.80 -6.05 -5.02
N GLU A 431 13.26 -7.27 -5.34
CA GLU A 431 12.47 -8.26 -6.07
C GLU A 431 11.61 -9.17 -5.17
N HIS A 432 11.64 -8.97 -3.84
CA HIS A 432 10.93 -9.79 -2.84
C HIS A 432 11.21 -11.30 -2.94
N LYS A 433 12.35 -11.71 -3.50
CA LYS A 433 12.74 -13.13 -3.68
C LYS A 433 13.42 -13.75 -2.47
N GLU A 434 13.74 -12.96 -1.45
CA GLU A 434 14.44 -13.43 -0.25
C GLU A 434 13.84 -12.80 1.02
N GLN A 435 13.48 -13.63 2.00
CA GLN A 435 13.05 -13.18 3.33
C GLN A 435 14.10 -13.53 4.38
N ILE A 436 14.37 -12.58 5.27
CA ILE A 436 15.33 -12.71 6.36
C ILE A 436 14.60 -12.91 7.67
N TYR A 437 15.01 -13.94 8.42
CA TYR A 437 14.50 -14.25 9.74
C TYR A 437 15.63 -14.18 10.75
N ASN A 438 15.55 -13.22 11.67
CA ASN A 438 16.59 -12.92 12.66
C ASN A 438 16.10 -13.15 14.09
N ARG A 439 16.97 -12.93 15.08
CA ARG A 439 16.62 -12.97 16.51
C ARG A 439 16.11 -14.35 16.97
N GLY A 440 16.69 -15.42 16.42
CA GLY A 440 16.43 -16.79 16.84
C GLY A 440 17.11 -17.14 18.17
N THR A 441 16.87 -18.35 18.67
CA THR A 441 17.47 -18.81 19.93
C THR A 441 19.00 -18.77 19.84
N LYS A 442 19.66 -18.19 20.85
CA LYS A 442 21.12 -18.09 20.89
C LYS A 442 21.82 -19.46 20.80
N CYS A 443 22.82 -19.52 19.95
CA CYS A 443 23.65 -20.70 19.72
C CYS A 443 24.72 -20.82 20.83
N TRP A 444 25.02 -22.03 21.31
CA TRP A 444 25.94 -22.27 22.45
C TRP A 444 27.38 -21.78 22.20
N ASN A 445 27.78 -21.58 20.95
CA ASN A 445 29.05 -20.96 20.59
C ASN A 445 28.96 -20.40 19.16
N GLY A 446 28.03 -19.46 18.97
CA GLY A 446 27.71 -18.87 17.67
C GLY A 446 26.78 -17.66 17.82
N PRO A 447 26.39 -17.02 16.71
CA PRO A 447 25.45 -15.92 16.73
C PRO A 447 24.05 -16.37 17.19
N GLU A 448 23.13 -15.42 17.28
CA GLU A 448 21.71 -15.77 17.30
C GLU A 448 21.37 -16.52 16.01
N ARG A 449 20.52 -17.54 16.13
CA ARG A 449 20.09 -18.29 14.94
C ARG A 449 19.38 -17.36 13.97
N SER A 450 19.60 -17.61 12.67
CA SER A 450 18.94 -16.89 11.59
C SER A 450 18.59 -17.82 10.43
N VAL A 451 17.59 -17.45 9.64
CA VAL A 451 17.19 -18.16 8.41
C VAL A 451 17.15 -17.16 7.26
N HIS A 452 17.82 -17.51 6.16
CA HIS A 452 17.72 -16.85 4.87
C HIS A 452 16.85 -17.73 3.97
N ALA A 453 15.62 -17.28 3.72
CA ALA A 453 14.64 -17.98 2.91
C ALA A 453 14.65 -17.42 1.48
N LYS A 454 15.20 -18.19 0.53
CA LYS A 454 15.23 -17.85 -0.89
C LYS A 454 14.10 -18.53 -1.63
N PHE A 455 13.35 -17.76 -2.41
CA PHE A 455 12.16 -18.20 -3.12
C PHE A 455 12.42 -18.36 -4.62
N GLU A 456 11.91 -19.45 -5.17
CA GLU A 456 11.91 -19.79 -6.59
C GLU A 456 10.47 -19.95 -7.08
N CYS A 457 10.24 -19.71 -8.37
CA CYS A 457 8.89 -19.86 -8.93
C CYS A 457 8.42 -21.32 -8.83
N GLY A 458 7.23 -21.52 -8.28
CA GLY A 458 6.54 -22.81 -8.25
C GLY A 458 5.02 -22.63 -8.13
N GLY A 459 4.27 -23.69 -8.45
CA GLY A 459 2.81 -23.68 -8.34
C GLY A 459 2.30 -23.65 -6.89
N GLU A 460 3.07 -24.20 -5.96
CA GLU A 460 2.72 -24.32 -4.55
C GLU A 460 3.83 -23.75 -3.66
N THR A 461 3.48 -23.40 -2.42
CA THR A 461 4.46 -22.94 -1.43
C THR A 461 5.01 -24.14 -0.67
N GLU A 462 6.29 -24.45 -0.83
CA GLU A 462 6.94 -25.59 -0.19
C GLU A 462 8.45 -25.37 0.03
N ILE A 463 9.04 -26.07 0.99
CA ILE A 463 10.50 -26.07 1.21
C ILE A 463 11.12 -27.12 0.28
N VAL A 464 12.01 -26.70 -0.61
CA VAL A 464 12.75 -27.57 -1.53
C VAL A 464 14.01 -28.11 -0.89
N GLU A 465 14.73 -27.31 -0.12
CA GLU A 465 16.03 -27.67 0.45
C GLU A 465 16.33 -26.85 1.69
N VAL A 466 16.93 -27.48 2.71
CA VAL A 466 17.45 -26.80 3.91
C VAL A 466 18.92 -27.10 4.06
N THR A 467 19.74 -26.05 4.18
CA THR A 467 21.19 -26.17 4.41
C THR A 467 21.63 -25.28 5.58
N GLU A 468 22.63 -25.71 6.33
CA GLU A 468 23.30 -24.91 7.38
C GLU A 468 24.75 -24.66 6.93
N PRO A 469 24.99 -23.68 6.05
CA PRO A 469 26.33 -23.42 5.51
C PRO A 469 27.31 -22.92 6.58
N GLU A 470 26.80 -22.09 7.50
CA GLU A 470 27.55 -21.56 8.63
C GLU A 470 26.82 -21.90 9.92
N LYS A 471 27.56 -21.98 11.02
CA LYS A 471 27.01 -22.42 12.30
C LYS A 471 25.87 -21.50 12.76
N CYS A 472 24.69 -22.09 12.95
CA CYS A 472 23.48 -21.38 13.35
C CYS A 472 22.96 -20.35 12.33
N GLU A 473 23.44 -20.40 11.08
CA GLU A 473 22.87 -19.69 9.91
C GLU A 473 22.27 -20.73 8.96
N TYR A 474 20.96 -20.65 8.74
CA TYR A 474 20.24 -21.60 7.88
C TYR A 474 19.86 -20.94 6.56
N ARG A 475 19.96 -21.68 5.45
CA ARG A 475 19.49 -21.27 4.13
C ARG A 475 18.41 -22.23 3.65
N TYR A 476 17.23 -21.68 3.41
CA TYR A 476 16.11 -22.43 2.87
C TYR A 476 15.94 -22.04 1.40
N ARG A 477 15.80 -23.03 0.53
CA ARG A 477 15.27 -22.83 -0.82
C ARG A 477 13.82 -23.26 -0.81
N LEU A 478 12.93 -22.34 -1.14
CA LEU A 478 11.50 -22.56 -1.19
C LEU A 478 10.98 -22.32 -2.60
N LYS A 479 9.90 -23.00 -2.94
CA LYS A 479 9.06 -22.64 -4.07
C LYS A 479 7.86 -21.86 -3.58
N THR A 480 7.40 -20.89 -4.36
CA THR A 480 6.13 -20.21 -4.12
C THR A 480 5.62 -19.55 -5.40
N PRO A 481 4.29 -19.47 -5.59
CA PRO A 481 3.72 -18.71 -6.70
C PRO A 481 3.99 -17.20 -6.59
N ALA A 482 4.21 -16.65 -5.38
CA ALA A 482 4.38 -15.21 -5.20
C ALA A 482 5.56 -14.61 -6.00
N VAL A 483 6.60 -15.38 -6.28
CA VAL A 483 7.78 -14.93 -7.04
C VAL A 483 7.76 -15.34 -8.52
N CYS A 484 6.67 -15.95 -8.99
CA CYS A 484 6.52 -16.27 -10.40
C CYS A 484 6.24 -15.02 -11.24
N PRO A 485 6.61 -15.03 -12.54
CA PRO A 485 6.23 -13.98 -13.46
C PRO A 485 4.71 -13.93 -13.63
N LEU A 486 4.18 -12.76 -13.97
CA LEU A 486 2.76 -12.61 -14.28
C LEU A 486 2.41 -13.22 -15.64
N PRO A 487 1.15 -13.65 -15.87
CA PRO A 487 0.74 -14.21 -17.15
C PRO A 487 1.01 -13.32 -18.36
N ASP A 488 1.03 -12.00 -18.19
CA ASP A 488 1.32 -11.06 -19.27
C ASP A 488 2.81 -10.91 -19.57
N GLU A 489 3.68 -11.11 -18.59
CA GLU A 489 5.14 -11.11 -18.75
C GLU A 489 5.60 -12.35 -19.53
N LEU A 490 5.03 -13.51 -19.22
CA LEU A 490 5.28 -14.76 -19.95
C LEU A 490 4.94 -14.66 -21.45
N LYS A 491 3.95 -13.84 -21.82
CA LYS A 491 3.59 -13.60 -23.24
C LYS A 491 4.61 -12.70 -23.96
N GLN A 492 5.36 -11.88 -23.23
CA GLN A 492 6.36 -10.97 -23.79
C GLN A 492 7.69 -11.68 -24.02
N GLU A 493 8.10 -12.57 -23.11
CA GLU A 493 9.33 -13.39 -23.27
C GLU A 493 9.27 -14.31 -24.50
N GLY A 494 8.08 -14.79 -24.87
CA GLY A 494 7.88 -15.55 -26.11
C GLY A 494 8.07 -14.73 -27.40
N LYS A 495 8.17 -13.40 -27.31
CA LYS A 495 8.36 -12.47 -28.45
C LYS A 495 9.76 -11.89 -28.53
N SER A 496 10.54 -11.90 -27.45
CA SER A 496 11.95 -11.53 -27.52
C SER A 496 12.73 -12.61 -28.25
N ARG A 497 13.29 -12.25 -29.41
CA ARG A 497 14.29 -13.08 -30.10
C ARG A 497 15.42 -13.41 -29.12
N PRO A 498 15.97 -14.64 -29.14
CA PRO A 498 17.14 -14.94 -28.33
C PRO A 498 18.26 -13.95 -28.69
N VAL A 499 18.66 -13.14 -27.72
CA VAL A 499 19.85 -12.30 -27.81
C VAL A 499 21.03 -13.24 -27.62
N HIS A 500 21.56 -13.73 -28.74
CA HIS A 500 22.91 -14.28 -28.78
C HIS A 500 23.69 -13.50 -29.83
N GLU A 501 24.12 -12.31 -29.43
CA GLU A 501 25.12 -11.55 -30.15
C GLU A 501 26.02 -10.88 -29.11
N GLU A 502 26.89 -11.67 -28.50
CA GLU A 502 28.14 -11.16 -27.95
C GLU A 502 29.26 -12.10 -28.40
N LEU A 503 29.89 -11.72 -29.52
CA LEU A 503 31.34 -11.68 -29.73
C LEU A 503 31.64 -11.01 -31.08
#